data_AF-A0A7Y4UJA4-F1
#
_entry.id   AF-A0A7Y4UJA4-F1
#
_cell.length_a   1.000
_cell.length_b   1.000
_cell.length_c   1.000
_cell.angle_alpha   90.00
_cell.angle_beta   90.00
_cell.angle_gamma   90.00
#
_symmetry.space_group_name_H-M   'P 1'
#
loop_
_entity.id
_entity.type
_entity.pdbx_description
1 polymer ?
#
loop_
_entity_poly.entity_id
_entity_poly.type
_entity_poly.pdbx_seq_one_letter_code
_entity_poly.pdbx_strand_id
1 'polypeptide(L)'
;MTEPAEITITGCNRSKTGPMLATNYQLVASFCLTLSSAPSEEWIHAFEQVRRARRQQTGERLIPARIDAHGLVIKCRPEELQPRVSELQDDVAAANREFKVLLQQTERNATLEEKLRQEIEAAIAKLKFNQ
;
A
#
# COMPACT_ATOMS: atom_id res chain seq x y z
N MET A 1 4.49 15.52 -14.51
CA MET A 1 4.26 14.14 -14.02
C MET A 1 2.85 14.07 -13.50
N THR A 2 2.08 13.05 -13.91
CA THR A 2 0.69 12.86 -13.49
C THR A 2 0.69 12.26 -12.09
N GLU A 3 -0.10 12.80 -11.15
CA GLU A 3 -0.25 12.17 -9.84
C GLU A 3 -0.70 10.71 -10.01
N PRO A 4 -0.16 9.75 -9.22
CA PRO A 4 -0.62 8.37 -9.30
C PRO A 4 -2.11 8.31 -8.97
N ALA A 5 -2.86 7.56 -9.76
CA ALA A 5 -4.29 7.38 -9.53
C ALA A 5 -4.51 6.71 -8.17
N GLU A 6 -5.45 7.24 -7.38
CA GLU A 6 -5.79 6.68 -6.08
C GLU A 6 -6.35 5.26 -6.20
N ILE A 7 -5.85 4.36 -5.35
CA ILE A 7 -6.35 2.99 -5.28
C ILE A 7 -7.62 2.98 -4.43
N THR A 8 -8.67 2.33 -4.90
CA THR A 8 -9.96 2.19 -4.22
C THR A 8 -10.45 0.76 -4.32
N ILE A 9 -11.32 0.35 -3.39
CA ILE A 9 -12.02 -0.94 -3.48
C ILE A 9 -13.27 -0.74 -4.35
N THR A 10 -13.33 -1.43 -5.49
CA THR A 10 -14.39 -1.25 -6.50
C THR A 10 -15.46 -2.34 -6.47
N GLY A 11 -15.20 -3.44 -5.76
CA GLY A 11 -16.17 -4.51 -5.64
C GLY A 11 -15.59 -5.79 -5.05
N CYS A 12 -16.25 -6.90 -5.33
CA CYS A 12 -15.87 -8.23 -4.85
C CYS A 12 -15.81 -9.21 -6.03
N ASN A 13 -14.64 -9.85 -6.21
CA ASN A 13 -14.43 -10.86 -7.22
C ASN A 13 -15.04 -12.19 -6.77
N ARG A 14 -16.23 -12.48 -7.30
CA ARG A 14 -17.00 -13.69 -6.95
C ARG A 14 -16.31 -14.99 -7.32
N SER A 15 -15.55 -15.03 -8.42
CA SER A 15 -14.87 -16.26 -8.86
C SER A 15 -13.64 -16.62 -8.00
N LYS A 16 -13.13 -15.65 -7.25
CA LYS A 16 -12.01 -15.79 -6.31
C LYS A 16 -12.45 -15.75 -4.85
N THR A 17 -13.76 -15.60 -4.62
CA THR A 17 -14.38 -15.66 -3.31
C THR A 17 -14.94 -17.06 -3.09
N GLY A 18 -14.70 -17.64 -1.92
CA GLY A 18 -15.15 -18.99 -1.65
C GLY A 18 -15.22 -19.34 -0.17
N PRO A 19 -16.03 -20.35 0.19
CA PRO A 19 -16.10 -20.85 1.55
C PRO A 19 -14.77 -21.47 1.98
N MET A 20 -14.44 -21.31 3.25
CA MET A 20 -13.32 -21.98 3.90
C MET A 20 -13.75 -22.47 5.27
N LEU A 21 -13.25 -23.63 5.70
CA LEU A 21 -13.31 -23.99 7.11
C LEU A 21 -12.15 -23.35 7.84
N ALA A 22 -12.46 -22.57 8.87
CA ALA A 22 -11.46 -22.13 9.83
C ALA A 22 -10.98 -23.32 10.68
N THR A 23 -9.81 -23.20 11.31
CA THR A 23 -9.23 -24.23 12.18
C THR A 23 -10.08 -24.60 13.39
N ASN A 24 -11.00 -23.72 13.77
CA ASN A 24 -11.99 -23.94 14.84
C ASN A 24 -13.34 -24.47 14.31
N TYR A 25 -13.37 -24.99 13.08
CA TYR A 25 -14.57 -25.49 12.40
C TYR A 25 -15.68 -24.43 12.17
N GLN A 26 -15.35 -23.14 12.31
CA GLN A 26 -16.28 -22.07 11.94
C GLN A 26 -16.30 -21.92 10.42
N LEU A 27 -17.51 -21.74 9.89
CA LEU A 27 -17.71 -21.40 8.48
C LEU A 27 -17.25 -19.95 8.26
N VAL A 28 -16.16 -19.79 7.54
CA VAL A 28 -15.67 -18.48 7.10
C VAL A 28 -15.64 -18.45 5.58
N ALA A 29 -15.42 -17.29 5.00
CA ALA A 29 -15.17 -17.16 3.57
C ALA A 29 -13.89 -16.36 3.34
N SER A 30 -13.17 -16.74 2.28
CA SER A 30 -12.12 -15.91 1.70
C SER A 30 -12.78 -14.98 0.71
N PHE A 31 -12.78 -13.68 0.99
CA PHE A 31 -13.30 -12.65 0.10
C PHE A 31 -12.15 -11.99 -0.65
N CYS A 32 -12.29 -11.89 -1.97
CA CYS A 32 -11.34 -11.19 -2.83
C CYS A 32 -11.97 -9.86 -3.27
N LEU A 33 -11.48 -8.75 -2.74
CA LEU A 33 -11.94 -7.40 -3.05
C LEU A 33 -11.15 -6.86 -4.24
N THR A 34 -11.87 -6.36 -5.24
CA THR A 34 -11.26 -5.79 -6.46
C THR A 34 -10.77 -4.38 -6.19
N LEU A 35 -9.59 -4.05 -6.71
CA LEU A 35 -9.01 -2.71 -6.62
C LEU A 35 -9.15 -1.96 -7.95
N SER A 36 -9.23 -0.62 -7.92
CA SER A 36 -9.31 0.22 -9.12
C SER A 36 -8.09 0.12 -10.04
N SER A 37 -6.93 -0.22 -9.48
CA SER A 37 -5.69 -0.43 -10.21
C SER A 37 -4.83 -1.48 -9.50
N ALA A 38 -3.83 -2.01 -10.21
CA ALA A 38 -2.83 -2.88 -9.62
C ALA A 38 -1.90 -2.05 -8.72
N PRO A 39 -1.78 -2.37 -7.41
CA PRO A 39 -0.89 -1.64 -6.51
C PRO A 39 0.58 -1.95 -6.81
N SER A 40 1.45 -0.94 -6.70
CA SER A 40 2.90 -1.13 -6.77
C SER A 40 3.45 -1.69 -5.46
N GLU A 41 4.69 -2.18 -5.46
CA GLU A 41 5.34 -2.72 -4.26
C GLU A 41 5.45 -1.68 -3.13
N GLU A 42 5.76 -0.43 -3.48
CA GLU A 42 5.86 0.67 -2.52
C GLU A 42 4.50 1.01 -1.91
N TRP A 43 3.42 0.96 -2.71
CA TRP A 43 2.07 1.14 -2.19
C TRP A 43 1.68 0.00 -1.25
N ILE A 44 1.99 -1.25 -1.60
CA ILE A 44 1.74 -2.42 -0.75
C ILE A 44 2.48 -2.24 0.59
N HIS A 45 3.73 -1.78 0.55
CA HIS A 45 4.49 -1.48 1.76
C HIS A 45 3.81 -0.40 2.61
N ALA A 46 3.38 0.70 1.99
CA ALA A 46 2.65 1.77 2.69
C ALA A 46 1.37 1.24 3.36
N PHE A 47 0.61 0.39 2.66
CA PHE A 47 -0.59 -0.25 3.20
C PHE A 47 -0.28 -1.15 4.40
N GLU A 48 0.77 -1.97 4.34
CA GLU A 48 1.19 -2.80 5.48
C GLU A 48 1.61 -1.97 6.69
N GLN A 49 2.32 -0.85 6.47
CA GLN A 49 2.72 0.07 7.55
C GLN A 49 1.53 0.74 8.21
N VAL A 50 0.57 1.25 7.42
CA VAL A 50 -0.68 1.83 7.95
C VAL A 50 -1.39 0.85 8.87
N ARG A 51 -1.54 -0.40 8.44
CA ARG A 51 -2.24 -1.42 9.21
C ARG A 51 -1.46 -1.85 10.44
N ARG A 52 -0.14 -1.91 10.35
CA ARG A 52 0.75 -2.15 11.50
C ARG A 52 0.61 -1.03 12.54
N ALA A 53 0.64 0.23 12.11
CA ALA A 53 0.48 1.38 12.98
C ALA A 53 -0.90 1.40 13.66
N ARG A 54 -1.98 1.17 12.90
CA ARG A 54 -3.35 1.08 13.44
C ARG A 54 -3.48 -0.02 14.50
N ARG A 55 -2.90 -1.21 14.27
CA ARG A 55 -2.86 -2.29 15.26
C ARG A 55 -2.14 -1.87 16.55
N GLN A 56 -1.04 -1.14 16.43
CA GLN A 56 -0.28 -0.65 17.59
C GLN A 56 -1.04 0.43 18.37
N GLN A 57 -1.78 1.31 17.68
CA GLN A 57 -2.52 2.41 18.31
C GLN A 57 -3.78 1.96 19.03
N THR A 58 -4.56 1.07 18.40
CA THR A 58 -5.88 0.65 18.93
C THR A 58 -5.79 -0.54 19.87
N GLY A 59 -4.72 -1.32 19.80
CA GLY A 59 -4.62 -2.63 20.46
C GLY A 59 -5.59 -3.68 19.90
N GLU A 60 -6.39 -3.32 18.88
CA GLU A 60 -7.38 -4.20 18.29
C GLU A 60 -6.75 -5.21 17.33
N ARG A 61 -7.33 -6.42 17.33
CA ARG A 61 -6.95 -7.47 16.40
C ARG A 61 -7.56 -7.18 15.02
N LEU A 62 -6.82 -6.45 14.19
CA LEU A 62 -7.18 -6.28 12.78
C LEU A 62 -7.31 -7.62 12.07
N ILE A 63 -8.30 -7.73 11.18
CA ILE A 63 -8.46 -8.92 10.34
C ILE A 63 -7.22 -9.16 9.49
N PRO A 64 -6.82 -10.41 9.24
CA PRO A 64 -5.81 -10.70 8.23
C PRO A 64 -6.29 -10.21 6.87
N ALA A 65 -5.51 -9.33 6.25
CA ALA A 65 -5.73 -8.90 4.86
C ALA A 65 -4.38 -8.94 4.14
N ARG A 66 -4.41 -9.37 2.88
CA ARG A 66 -3.23 -9.48 2.02
C ARG A 66 -3.56 -8.97 0.63
N ILE A 67 -2.59 -8.37 -0.04
CA ILE A 67 -2.68 -8.06 -1.45
C ILE A 67 -2.18 -9.27 -2.24
N ASP A 68 -2.90 -9.66 -3.30
CA ASP A 68 -2.45 -10.63 -4.29
C ASP A 68 -2.67 -10.13 -5.71
N ALA A 69 -2.34 -10.96 -6.71
CA ALA A 69 -2.47 -10.61 -8.13
C ALA A 69 -3.93 -10.33 -8.58
N HIS A 70 -4.93 -10.64 -7.77
CA HIS A 70 -6.34 -10.46 -8.08
C HIS A 70 -7.01 -9.35 -7.25
N GLY A 71 -6.39 -8.92 -6.15
CA GLY A 71 -6.84 -7.80 -5.34
C GLY A 71 -6.52 -7.93 -3.86
N LEU A 72 -7.38 -7.36 -3.02
CA LEU A 72 -7.25 -7.39 -1.57
C LEU A 72 -8.05 -8.55 -0.99
N VAL A 73 -7.36 -9.56 -0.44
CA VAL A 73 -7.97 -10.77 0.09
C VAL A 73 -8.08 -10.71 1.61
N ILE A 74 -9.27 -10.99 2.12
CA ILE A 74 -9.56 -11.10 3.55
C ILE A 74 -10.28 -12.40 3.89
N LYS A 75 -10.16 -12.80 5.15
CA LYS A 75 -10.86 -13.98 5.69
C LYS A 75 -11.71 -13.55 6.88
N CYS A 76 -13.02 -13.65 6.74
CA CYS A 76 -13.97 -13.32 7.81
C CYS A 76 -15.27 -14.11 7.63
N ARG A 77 -16.17 -13.99 8.60
CA ARG A 77 -17.53 -14.50 8.42
C ARG A 77 -18.31 -13.58 7.46
N PRO A 78 -19.29 -14.09 6.70
CA PRO A 78 -20.07 -13.27 5.78
C PRO A 78 -20.77 -12.08 6.45
N GLU A 79 -21.27 -12.25 7.67
CA GLU A 79 -21.90 -11.17 8.45
C GLU A 79 -20.94 -10.05 8.86
N GLU A 80 -19.64 -10.35 8.93
CA GLU A 80 -18.59 -9.37 9.25
C GLU A 80 -18.09 -8.66 7.99
N LEU A 81 -18.44 -9.10 6.78
CA LEU A 81 -17.85 -8.59 5.55
C LEU A 81 -17.99 -7.07 5.42
N GLN A 82 -19.21 -6.55 5.59
CA GLN A 82 -19.49 -5.13 5.42
C GLN A 82 -18.69 -4.21 6.36
N PRO A 83 -18.70 -4.42 7.69
CA PRO A 83 -17.88 -3.59 8.59
C PRO A 83 -16.39 -3.71 8.26
N ARG A 84 -15.91 -4.91 7.88
CA ARG A 84 -14.51 -5.11 7.48
C ARG A 84 -14.14 -4.41 6.17
N VAL A 85 -15.03 -4.35 5.19
CA VAL A 85 -14.80 -3.59 3.95
C VAL A 85 -14.66 -2.11 4.27
N SER A 86 -15.50 -1.56 5.16
CA SER A 86 -15.37 -0.16 5.59
C SER A 86 -14.01 0.13 6.25
N GLU A 87 -13.57 -0.74 7.17
CA GLU A 87 -12.25 -0.60 7.81
C GLU A 87 -11.10 -0.61 6.78
N LEU A 88 -11.21 -1.46 5.77
CA LEU A 88 -10.21 -1.58 4.71
C LEU A 88 -10.24 -0.39 3.75
N GLN A 89 -11.41 0.22 3.50
CA GLN A 89 -11.49 1.45 2.72
C GLN A 89 -10.71 2.58 3.41
N ASP A 90 -10.78 2.67 4.73
CA ASP A 90 -9.97 3.62 5.50
C ASP A 90 -8.47 3.30 5.41
N ASP A 91 -8.10 2.02 5.55
CA ASP A 91 -6.71 1.57 5.42
C ASP A 91 -6.15 1.90 4.02
N VAL A 92 -6.94 1.68 2.96
CA VAL A 92 -6.60 2.00 1.56
C VAL A 92 -6.43 3.51 1.36
N ALA A 93 -7.35 4.32 1.88
CA ALA A 93 -7.27 5.77 1.80
C ALA A 93 -6.04 6.31 2.55
N ALA A 94 -5.72 5.75 3.72
CA ALA A 94 -4.51 6.10 4.45
C ALA A 94 -3.24 5.67 3.70
N ALA A 95 -3.23 4.48 3.08
CA ALA A 95 -2.11 4.00 2.27
C ALA A 95 -1.86 4.91 1.05
N ASN A 96 -2.91 5.39 0.38
CA ASN A 96 -2.78 6.38 -0.70
C ASN A 96 -2.07 7.66 -0.23
N ARG A 97 -2.43 8.15 0.97
CA ARG A 97 -1.78 9.35 1.54
C ARG A 97 -0.32 9.12 1.86
N GLU A 98 0.01 8.02 2.54
CA GLU A 98 1.40 7.65 2.86
C GLU A 98 2.23 7.44 1.60
N PHE A 99 1.67 6.77 0.59
CA PHE A 99 2.33 6.56 -0.68
C PHE A 99 2.61 7.87 -1.43
N LYS A 100 1.66 8.82 -1.42
CA LYS A 100 1.87 10.16 -2.00
C LYS A 100 3.01 10.90 -1.30
N VAL A 101 3.10 10.81 0.03
CA VAL A 101 4.21 11.39 0.80
C VAL A 101 5.54 10.74 0.43
N LEU A 102 5.59 9.41 0.33
CA LEU A 102 6.79 8.68 -0.08
C LEU A 102 7.28 9.12 -1.46
N LEU A 103 6.39 9.22 -2.45
CA LEU A 103 6.75 9.66 -3.80
C LEU A 103 7.34 11.07 -3.80
N GLN A 104 6.74 12.01 -3.08
CA GLN A 104 7.26 13.37 -2.96
C GLN A 104 8.65 13.41 -2.30
N GLN A 105 8.90 12.54 -1.32
CA GLN A 105 10.22 12.42 -0.71
C GLN A 105 11.25 11.86 -1.69
N THR A 106 10.89 10.82 -2.45
CA THR A 106 11.78 10.21 -3.46
C THR A 106 12.14 11.22 -4.56
N GLU A 107 11.18 12.00 -5.06
CA GLU A 107 11.43 13.06 -6.04
C GLU A 107 12.35 14.16 -5.49
N ARG A 108 12.11 14.57 -4.24
CA ARG A 108 12.96 15.56 -3.57
C ARG A 108 14.38 15.06 -3.41
N ASN A 109 14.56 13.80 -3.01
CA ASN A 109 15.88 13.18 -2.83
C ASN A 109 16.61 13.06 -4.16
N ALA A 110 15.94 12.60 -5.22
CA ALA A 110 16.53 12.53 -6.56
C ALA A 110 17.01 13.91 -7.05
N THR A 111 16.23 14.96 -6.79
CA THR A 111 16.62 16.34 -7.13
C THR A 111 17.84 16.82 -6.34
N LEU A 112 17.94 16.45 -5.07
CA LEU A 112 19.09 16.80 -4.22
C LEU A 112 20.36 16.04 -4.64
N GLU A 113 20.24 14.75 -4.95
CA GLU A 113 21.35 13.93 -5.43
C GLU A 113 21.90 14.45 -6.75
N GLU A 114 21.04 14.82 -7.69
CA GLU A 114 21.48 15.39 -8.97
C GLU A 114 22.20 16.74 -8.79
N LYS A 115 21.69 17.62 -7.91
CA LYS A 115 22.37 18.88 -7.59
C LYS A 115 23.74 18.65 -6.97
N LEU A 116 23.83 17.73 -6.01
CA LEU A 116 25.08 17.40 -5.35
C LEU A 116 26.10 16.81 -6.34
N ARG A 117 25.63 15.96 -7.26
CA ARG A 117 26.46 15.40 -8.32
C ARG A 117 27.03 16.50 -9.22
N GLN A 118 26.19 17.44 -9.67
CA GLN A 118 26.63 18.56 -10.50
C GLN A 118 27.65 19.46 -9.79
N GLU A 119 27.47 19.72 -8.49
CA GLU A 119 28.43 20.49 -7.68
C GLU A 119 29.78 19.76 -7.56
N ILE A 120 29.76 18.45 -7.33
CA ILE A 120 30.97 17.62 -7.28
C ILE A 120 31.67 17.62 -8.64
N GLU A 121 30.95 17.41 -9.74
CA GLU A 121 31.53 17.43 -11.09
C GLU A 121 32.12 18.80 -11.44
N ALA A 122 31.44 19.90 -11.08
CA ALA A 122 31.96 21.25 -11.25
C ALA A 122 33.22 21.52 -10.42
N ALA A 123 33.27 21.01 -9.17
CA ALA A 123 34.45 21.13 -8.32
C ALA A 123 35.64 20.32 -8.88
N ILE A 124 35.40 19.10 -9.35
CA ILE A 124 36.42 18.27 -10.01
C ILE A 124 36.94 18.96 -11.28
N ALA A 125 36.06 19.53 -12.10
CA ALA A 125 36.46 20.25 -13.31
C ALA A 125 37.37 21.45 -12.97
N LYS A 126 37.04 22.24 -11.95
CA LYS A 126 37.88 23.37 -11.50
C LYS A 126 39.26 22.92 -11.02
N LEU A 127 39.37 21.77 -10.36
CA LEU A 127 40.66 21.24 -9.91
C LEU A 127 41.54 20.75 -11.07
N LYS A 128 40.95 20.16 -12.12
CA LYS A 128 41.67 19.69 -13.30
C LYS A 128 42.21 20.81 -14.19
N PHE A 129 41.61 22.00 -14.16
CA PHE A 129 42.08 23.17 -14.92
C PHE A 129 43.20 23.96 -14.23
N ASN A 130 43.50 23.65 -12.96
CA ASN A 130 44.57 24.30 -12.18
C ASN A 130 45.85 23.44 -12.07
N GLN A 131 45.96 22.37 -12.88
CA GLN A 131 47.16 21.56 -13.07
C GLN A 131 47.65 21.71 -14.51
#